data_AF-A0A6N3F2I6-F1
#
_entry.id   AF-A0A6N3F2I6-F1
#
_cell.length_a   1.000
_cell.length_b   1.000
_cell.length_c   1.000
_cell.angle_alpha   90.00
_cell.angle_beta   90.00
_cell.angle_gamma   90.00
#
_symmetry.space_group_name_H-M   'P 1'
#
loop_
_entity.id
_entity.type
_entity.pdbx_description
1 polymer ?
#
loop_
_entity_poly.entity_id
_entity_poly.type
_entity_poly.pdbx_seq_one_letter_code
_entity_poly.pdbx_strand_id
1 'polypeptide(L)'
;MRTNRWLFSLACMLSVFVCGNAQKTPSPFQRGDRVVFLGNSITEGGHYHSYIWLYYITHFPDMRMRMYSAGTGGDSSWDMLERIEEDVYGKNPTVVTATFGMNDSGYFEYNGDNPTAFVERQMYRVDTTFQAMQKIMKSHKDTRVIMIGGTPYDETWQNEKNKPFLGKNATIQKIIRLQREAAVKNDWAFVDFHNPVLEVNRVQQAKDPRFTLMQGDRIHPDNHGNMLMAYFFLKSQGLAGKPVAKVDIDASRRMVLANENCFVNELKVSDKGTISFTYLAKSLPYPMDTISRGWEKKHTQYEATLYAPIMEDLNQEVLRVDGLKGSYRLEIDGDSISTFSAEDLAKGINLAALTNTPQYQQAVRVMHLNEERWNIEKRFREYAWTEFYILKRKGMLFQDNIAAMDTLRANLHTNIFLAGHLDNYSKMMYPEIREAWSQQIDMLVDRMYQIAQPKVRRIELIKK
;
A
#
# COMPACT_ATOMS: atom_id res chain seq x y z
N MET A 1 13.89 -59.12 -43.22
CA MET A 1 13.32 -58.04 -44.05
C MET A 1 11.81 -58.07 -43.88
N ARG A 2 11.26 -57.21 -43.01
CA ARG A 2 9.81 -57.07 -42.80
C ARG A 2 9.44 -55.62 -43.06
N THR A 3 8.62 -55.38 -44.06
CA THR A 3 8.07 -54.08 -44.43
C THR A 3 6.68 -53.95 -43.84
N ASN A 4 6.50 -53.03 -42.89
CA ASN A 4 5.18 -52.58 -42.45
C ASN A 4 5.00 -51.12 -42.88
N ARG A 5 4.03 -50.89 -43.77
CA ARG A 5 3.52 -49.58 -44.17
C ARG A 5 2.58 -49.07 -43.06
N TRP A 6 2.89 -47.93 -42.47
CA TRP A 6 1.99 -47.20 -41.59
C TRP A 6 1.42 -45.99 -42.34
N LEU A 7 0.09 -45.89 -42.29
CA LEU A 7 -0.74 -44.78 -42.76
C LEU A 7 -0.45 -43.51 -41.94
N PHE A 8 -0.19 -42.40 -42.62
CA PHE A 8 -0.28 -41.06 -42.02
C PHE A 8 -1.67 -40.49 -42.30
N SER A 9 -2.53 -40.44 -41.29
CA SER A 9 -3.76 -39.66 -41.31
C SER A 9 -3.49 -38.28 -40.71
N LEU A 10 -3.67 -37.26 -41.54
CA LEU A 10 -3.67 -35.85 -41.19
C LEU A 10 -4.91 -35.56 -40.31
N ALA A 11 -4.72 -35.10 -39.08
CA ALA A 11 -5.80 -34.54 -38.26
C ALA A 11 -5.41 -33.11 -37.85
N CYS A 12 -5.94 -32.14 -38.59
CA CYS A 12 -5.92 -30.73 -38.20
C CYS A 12 -6.79 -30.53 -36.96
N MET A 13 -6.17 -30.38 -35.79
CA MET A 13 -6.82 -29.79 -34.62
C MET A 13 -6.76 -28.27 -34.74
N LEU A 14 -7.89 -27.66 -35.12
CA LEU A 14 -8.17 -26.26 -34.85
C LEU A 14 -8.29 -26.06 -33.32
N SER A 15 -7.24 -25.52 -32.71
CA SER A 15 -7.29 -25.01 -31.35
C SER A 15 -8.07 -23.69 -31.34
N VAL A 16 -9.34 -23.78 -30.94
CA VAL A 16 -10.12 -22.61 -30.52
C VAL A 16 -9.45 -22.06 -29.25
N PHE A 17 -8.72 -20.94 -29.39
CA PHE A 17 -8.32 -20.13 -28.25
C PHE A 17 -9.58 -19.57 -27.60
N VAL A 18 -10.07 -20.22 -26.56
CA VAL A 18 -10.96 -19.57 -25.59
C VAL A 18 -10.09 -18.56 -24.85
N CYS A 19 -10.07 -17.32 -25.32
CA CYS A 19 -9.58 -16.18 -24.55
C CYS A 19 -10.50 -16.00 -23.35
N GLY A 20 -10.28 -16.78 -22.28
CA GLY A 20 -10.76 -16.39 -20.97
C GLY A 20 -10.13 -15.03 -20.64
N ASN A 21 -10.94 -13.99 -20.49
CA ASN A 21 -10.47 -12.69 -20.03
C ASN A 21 -9.89 -12.86 -18.63
N ALA A 22 -8.57 -13.07 -18.54
CA ALA A 22 -7.87 -13.09 -17.27
C ALA A 22 -8.07 -11.73 -16.59
N GLN A 23 -8.27 -11.73 -15.27
CA GLN A 23 -8.41 -10.51 -14.51
C GLN A 23 -7.18 -9.64 -14.69
N LYS A 24 -7.36 -8.44 -15.26
CA LYS A 24 -6.28 -7.47 -15.46
C LYS A 24 -5.71 -7.05 -14.11
N THR A 25 -4.40 -7.15 -13.98
CA THR A 25 -3.65 -6.60 -12.84
C THR A 25 -3.31 -5.14 -13.09
N PRO A 26 -3.15 -4.31 -12.04
CA PRO A 26 -2.77 -2.92 -12.23
C PRO A 26 -1.36 -2.83 -12.82
N SER A 27 -1.11 -1.86 -13.70
CA SER A 27 0.26 -1.49 -14.07
C SER A 27 0.89 -0.63 -12.98
N PRO A 28 2.23 -0.55 -12.88
CA PRO A 28 2.89 0.46 -12.06
C PRO A 28 2.42 1.88 -12.41
N PHE A 29 2.41 2.75 -11.41
CA PHE A 29 2.17 4.18 -11.62
C PHE A 29 3.31 4.81 -12.41
N GLN A 30 3.01 5.94 -13.04
CA GLN A 30 3.88 6.65 -13.96
C GLN A 30 4.20 8.05 -13.44
N ARG A 31 5.25 8.66 -14.00
CA ARG A 31 5.57 10.08 -13.75
C ARG A 31 4.34 10.93 -14.07
N GLY A 32 4.00 11.84 -13.16
CA GLY A 32 2.88 12.76 -13.29
C GLY A 32 1.53 12.16 -12.88
N ASP A 33 1.47 10.89 -12.47
CA ASP A 33 0.21 10.32 -11.98
C ASP A 33 -0.33 11.08 -10.76
N ARG A 34 -1.65 11.17 -10.71
CA ARG A 34 -2.43 11.60 -9.55
C ARG A 34 -3.35 10.47 -9.16
N VAL A 35 -2.95 9.75 -8.12
CA VAL A 35 -3.63 8.54 -7.66
C VAL A 35 -4.53 8.90 -6.50
N VAL A 36 -5.84 8.68 -6.64
CA VAL A 36 -6.80 8.90 -5.55
C VAL A 36 -7.29 7.56 -5.02
N PHE A 37 -7.16 7.34 -3.71
CA PHE A 37 -7.64 6.16 -3.02
C PHE A 37 -9.02 6.42 -2.40
N LEU A 38 -10.08 6.06 -3.11
CA LEU A 38 -11.46 6.10 -2.60
C LEU A 38 -11.73 4.90 -1.68
N GLY A 39 -12.19 5.19 -0.47
CA GLY A 39 -12.64 4.15 0.46
C GLY A 39 -13.33 4.70 1.70
N ASN A 40 -13.44 3.84 2.71
CA ASN A 40 -14.09 4.13 3.99
C ASN A 40 -13.05 4.46 5.09
N SER A 41 -13.38 4.21 6.36
CA SER A 41 -12.50 4.40 7.53
C SER A 41 -11.15 3.69 7.41
N ILE A 42 -11.10 2.52 6.76
CA ILE A 42 -9.85 1.77 6.54
C ILE A 42 -8.91 2.57 5.63
N THR A 43 -9.46 3.37 4.71
CA THR A 43 -8.67 4.26 3.83
C THR A 43 -8.41 5.62 4.47
N GLU A 44 -9.36 6.14 5.24
CA GLU A 44 -9.23 7.41 5.94
C GLU A 44 -8.12 7.37 7.00
N GLY A 45 -8.22 6.42 7.94
CA GLY A 45 -7.27 6.27 9.05
C GLY A 45 -6.14 5.28 8.78
N GLY A 46 -6.18 4.56 7.66
CA GLY A 46 -5.15 3.63 7.24
C GLY A 46 -3.93 4.31 6.63
N HIS A 47 -2.84 3.56 6.57
CA HIS A 47 -1.55 4.01 6.04
C HIS A 47 -1.15 3.30 4.74
N TYR A 48 -1.93 2.33 4.25
CA TYR A 48 -1.53 1.50 3.11
C TYR A 48 -1.21 2.34 1.86
N HIS A 49 -1.99 3.40 1.57
CA HIS A 49 -1.74 4.31 0.46
C HIS A 49 -0.46 5.14 0.67
N SER A 50 -0.20 5.58 1.91
CA SER A 50 1.03 6.26 2.30
C SER A 50 2.26 5.36 2.15
N TYR A 51 2.15 4.08 2.52
CA TYR A 51 3.20 3.07 2.35
C TYR A 51 3.46 2.75 0.88
N ILE A 52 2.42 2.67 0.06
CA ILE A 52 2.56 2.57 -1.40
C ILE A 52 3.33 3.78 -1.93
N TRP A 53 2.97 5.01 -1.55
CA TRP A 53 3.68 6.21 -2.02
C TRP A 53 5.14 6.23 -1.58
N LEU A 54 5.43 5.85 -0.34
CA LEU A 54 6.80 5.73 0.18
C LEU A 54 7.65 4.78 -0.66
N TYR A 55 7.07 3.66 -1.12
CA TYR A 55 7.75 2.75 -2.03
C TYR A 55 8.09 3.45 -3.34
N TYR A 56 7.12 4.12 -3.97
CA TYR A 56 7.37 4.83 -5.23
C TYR A 56 8.41 5.93 -5.09
N ILE A 57 8.42 6.70 -4.00
CA ILE A 57 9.40 7.75 -3.78
C ILE A 57 10.81 7.17 -3.59
N THR A 58 10.96 6.09 -2.81
CA THR A 58 12.28 5.50 -2.53
C THR A 58 12.81 4.66 -3.68
N HIS A 59 11.95 3.88 -4.36
CA HIS A 59 12.33 3.02 -5.47
C HIS A 59 12.40 3.74 -6.81
N PHE A 60 11.58 4.76 -7.03
CA PHE A 60 11.53 5.52 -8.28
C PHE A 60 11.66 7.03 -8.00
N PRO A 61 12.79 7.49 -7.43
CA PRO A 61 12.95 8.87 -6.96
C PRO A 61 12.85 9.91 -8.07
N ASP A 62 13.05 9.51 -9.34
CA ASP A 62 12.86 10.40 -10.47
C ASP A 62 11.39 10.49 -10.93
N MET A 63 10.54 9.51 -10.60
CA MET A 63 9.15 9.44 -11.04
C MET A 63 8.23 10.25 -10.11
N ARG A 64 8.33 11.58 -10.21
CA ARG A 64 7.47 12.48 -9.44
C ARG A 64 5.99 12.26 -9.77
N MET A 65 5.18 12.02 -8.75
CA MET A 65 3.72 11.81 -8.80
C MET A 65 3.05 12.34 -7.52
N ARG A 66 1.72 12.28 -7.46
CA ARG A 66 0.94 12.62 -6.26
C ARG A 66 -0.03 11.50 -5.91
N MET A 67 -0.19 11.23 -4.62
CA MET A 67 -1.26 10.36 -4.11
C MET A 67 -2.16 11.13 -3.15
N TYR A 68 -3.44 10.77 -3.13
CA TYR A 68 -4.45 11.38 -2.29
C TYR A 68 -5.31 10.31 -1.63
N SER A 69 -5.59 10.48 -0.34
CA SER A 69 -6.67 9.78 0.33
C SER A 69 -8.01 10.45 0.01
N ALA A 70 -8.99 9.64 -0.38
CA ALA A 70 -10.40 9.97 -0.39
C ALA A 70 -11.18 8.97 0.47
N GLY A 71 -10.60 8.59 1.61
CA GLY A 71 -11.26 7.82 2.64
C GLY A 71 -12.17 8.67 3.52
N THR A 72 -13.37 8.18 3.83
CA THR A 72 -14.27 8.82 4.82
C THR A 72 -14.86 7.77 5.75
N GLY A 73 -14.76 7.99 7.05
CA GLY A 73 -15.19 7.06 8.08
C GLY A 73 -16.69 6.81 8.07
N GLY A 74 -17.09 5.54 8.11
CA GLY A 74 -18.48 5.12 8.06
C GLY A 74 -19.07 4.97 6.66
N ASP A 75 -18.38 5.41 5.61
CA ASP A 75 -18.87 5.30 4.24
C ASP A 75 -19.17 3.86 3.83
N SER A 76 -20.37 3.67 3.30
CA SER A 76 -20.70 2.58 2.38
C SER A 76 -20.62 3.09 0.94
N SER A 77 -20.82 2.21 -0.04
CA SER A 77 -20.81 2.57 -1.46
C SER A 77 -21.76 3.73 -1.82
N TRP A 78 -22.89 3.88 -1.14
CA TRP A 78 -23.84 4.96 -1.44
C TRP A 78 -23.39 6.31 -0.91
N ASP A 79 -22.68 6.34 0.22
CA ASP A 79 -22.06 7.56 0.72
C ASP A 79 -20.89 7.96 -0.21
N MET A 80 -20.13 6.98 -0.70
CA MET A 80 -19.09 7.22 -1.70
C MET A 80 -19.66 7.76 -3.01
N LEU A 81 -20.78 7.21 -3.49
CA LEU A 81 -21.49 7.71 -4.68
C LEU A 81 -21.89 9.18 -4.51
N GLU A 82 -22.35 9.57 -3.31
CA GLU A 82 -22.74 10.95 -3.03
C GLU A 82 -21.57 11.94 -3.16
N ARG A 83 -20.31 11.53 -3.01
CA ARG A 83 -19.15 12.43 -3.00
C ARG A 83 -18.10 12.15 -4.07
N ILE A 84 -18.29 11.14 -4.92
CA ILE A 84 -17.25 10.70 -5.85
C ILE A 84 -16.85 11.82 -6.84
N GLU A 85 -17.80 12.64 -7.30
CA GLU A 85 -17.47 13.75 -8.19
C GLU A 85 -16.65 14.83 -7.47
N GLU A 86 -17.11 15.30 -6.31
CA GLU A 86 -16.48 16.42 -5.62
C GLU A 86 -15.18 16.03 -4.90
N ASP A 87 -15.15 14.87 -4.23
CA ASP A 87 -14.03 14.45 -3.38
C ASP A 87 -13.01 13.54 -4.10
N VAL A 88 -13.38 12.90 -5.21
CA VAL A 88 -12.44 12.09 -5.99
C VAL A 88 -12.09 12.82 -7.27
N TYR A 89 -13.07 13.07 -8.14
CA TYR A 89 -12.80 13.66 -9.45
C TYR A 89 -12.46 15.16 -9.40
N GLY A 90 -12.87 15.88 -8.35
CA GLY A 90 -12.40 17.25 -8.07
C GLY A 90 -10.88 17.35 -7.86
N LYS A 91 -10.21 16.24 -7.50
CA LYS A 91 -8.74 16.15 -7.43
C LYS A 91 -8.10 15.86 -8.80
N ASN A 92 -8.93 15.73 -9.84
CA ASN A 92 -8.62 15.46 -11.24
C ASN A 92 -7.71 14.20 -11.45
N PRO A 93 -8.03 13.05 -10.86
CA PRO A 93 -7.17 11.87 -10.86
C PRO A 93 -6.80 11.38 -12.27
N THR A 94 -5.55 10.94 -12.44
CA THR A 94 -5.17 10.08 -13.59
C THR A 94 -5.42 8.61 -13.26
N VAL A 95 -5.47 8.27 -11.97
CA VAL A 95 -5.82 6.93 -11.48
C VAL A 95 -6.75 7.06 -10.28
N VAL A 96 -7.84 6.31 -10.29
CA VAL A 96 -8.70 6.11 -9.11
C VAL A 96 -8.62 4.65 -8.69
N THR A 97 -8.36 4.43 -7.41
CA THR A 97 -8.61 3.13 -6.78
C THR A 97 -9.90 3.21 -5.97
N ALA A 98 -10.73 2.17 -5.99
CA ALA A 98 -11.96 2.14 -5.20
C ALA A 98 -12.11 0.84 -4.40
N THR A 99 -12.35 0.97 -3.09
CA THR A 99 -12.63 -0.14 -2.17
C THR A 99 -13.83 0.17 -1.28
N PHE A 100 -14.75 -0.79 -1.13
CA PHE A 100 -15.93 -0.71 -0.27
C PHE A 100 -16.40 -2.12 0.08
N GLY A 101 -17.39 -2.26 0.97
CA GLY A 101 -17.93 -3.56 1.39
C GLY A 101 -18.00 -3.74 2.91
N MET A 102 -17.08 -3.12 3.66
CA MET A 102 -17.03 -3.29 5.12
C MET A 102 -18.27 -2.70 5.82
N ASN A 103 -18.65 -1.45 5.51
CA ASN A 103 -19.87 -0.86 6.05
C ASN A 103 -21.12 -1.34 5.30
N ASP A 104 -21.01 -1.51 3.98
CA ASP A 104 -22.08 -2.03 3.11
C ASP A 104 -22.63 -3.37 3.58
N SER A 105 -21.80 -4.21 4.20
CA SER A 105 -22.21 -5.53 4.66
C SER A 105 -23.03 -5.50 5.95
N GLY A 106 -23.12 -4.39 6.69
CA GLY A 106 -23.85 -4.32 7.98
C GLY A 106 -23.09 -4.87 9.18
N TYR A 107 -23.69 -4.84 10.37
CA TYR A 107 -23.03 -5.23 11.62
C TYR A 107 -23.95 -6.04 12.54
N PHE A 108 -24.74 -5.38 13.38
CA PHE A 108 -25.54 -6.06 14.41
C PHE A 108 -26.68 -6.89 13.82
N GLU A 109 -27.09 -6.62 12.58
CA GLU A 109 -28.17 -7.33 11.89
C GLU A 109 -27.87 -8.82 11.67
N TYR A 110 -26.60 -9.22 11.66
CA TYR A 110 -26.20 -10.65 11.62
C TYR A 110 -26.61 -11.43 12.86
N ASN A 111 -26.86 -10.74 13.98
CA ASN A 111 -27.32 -11.34 15.23
C ASN A 111 -28.84 -11.27 15.39
N GLY A 112 -29.56 -10.73 14.40
CA GLY A 112 -31.02 -10.59 14.42
C GLY A 112 -31.76 -11.82 13.88
N ASP A 113 -33.09 -11.72 13.80
CA ASP A 113 -33.97 -12.85 13.48
C ASP A 113 -33.90 -13.32 12.01
N ASN A 114 -33.51 -12.43 11.08
CA ASN A 114 -33.48 -12.75 9.65
C ASN A 114 -32.28 -12.13 8.91
N PRO A 115 -31.05 -12.62 9.17
CA PRO A 115 -29.83 -12.13 8.54
C PRO A 115 -29.83 -12.35 7.02
N THR A 116 -30.48 -13.40 6.51
CA THR A 116 -30.57 -13.66 5.06
C THR A 116 -31.30 -12.54 4.33
N ALA A 117 -32.50 -12.16 4.78
CA ALA A 117 -33.25 -11.08 4.16
C ALA A 117 -32.54 -9.72 4.28
N PHE A 118 -31.78 -9.51 5.38
CA PHE A 118 -30.92 -8.35 5.52
C PHE A 118 -29.82 -8.32 4.43
N VAL A 119 -29.09 -9.42 4.27
CA VAL A 119 -28.02 -9.54 3.26
C VAL A 119 -28.56 -9.33 1.85
N GLU A 120 -29.72 -9.87 1.51
CA GLU A 120 -30.36 -9.66 0.20
C GLU A 120 -30.63 -8.18 -0.08
N ARG A 121 -31.16 -7.43 0.91
CA ARG A 121 -31.38 -5.99 0.77
C ARG A 121 -30.07 -5.21 0.61
N GLN A 122 -29.03 -5.57 1.37
CA GLN A 122 -27.72 -4.92 1.25
C GLN A 122 -27.12 -5.18 -0.13
N MET A 123 -27.16 -6.42 -0.63
CA MET A 123 -26.62 -6.76 -1.95
C MET A 123 -27.35 -6.01 -3.08
N TYR A 124 -28.68 -5.87 -3.00
CA TYR A 124 -29.45 -5.08 -3.96
C TYR A 124 -29.03 -3.59 -3.97
N ARG A 125 -28.87 -3.00 -2.78
CA ARG A 125 -28.45 -1.60 -2.63
C ARG A 125 -27.03 -1.39 -3.16
N VAL A 126 -26.11 -2.30 -2.83
CA VAL A 126 -24.71 -2.25 -3.29
C VAL A 126 -24.65 -2.35 -4.81
N ASP A 127 -25.35 -3.32 -5.43
CA ASP A 127 -25.35 -3.49 -6.89
C ASP A 127 -25.87 -2.22 -7.59
N THR A 128 -27.04 -1.72 -7.15
CA THR A 128 -27.65 -0.51 -7.72
C THR A 128 -26.71 0.70 -7.63
N THR A 129 -26.12 0.89 -6.45
CA THR A 129 -25.21 2.01 -6.18
C THR A 129 -23.93 1.90 -6.97
N PHE A 130 -23.32 0.71 -6.99
CA PHE A 130 -22.07 0.49 -7.70
C PHE A 130 -22.25 0.61 -9.21
N GLN A 131 -23.40 0.23 -9.77
CA GLN A 131 -23.72 0.51 -11.17
C GLN A 131 -23.75 2.02 -11.48
N ALA A 132 -24.25 2.85 -10.55
CA ALA A 132 -24.21 4.30 -10.70
C ALA A 132 -22.77 4.85 -10.60
N MET A 133 -21.97 4.38 -9.64
CA MET A 133 -20.55 4.72 -9.55
C MET A 133 -19.79 4.34 -10.82
N GLN A 134 -20.08 3.17 -11.40
CA GLN A 134 -19.47 2.73 -12.65
C GLN A 134 -19.77 3.69 -13.81
N LYS A 135 -21.00 4.24 -13.90
CA LYS A 135 -21.35 5.22 -14.93
C LYS A 135 -20.51 6.49 -14.81
N ILE A 136 -20.34 7.00 -13.58
CA ILE A 136 -19.49 8.16 -13.30
C ILE A 136 -18.04 7.85 -13.68
N MET A 137 -17.49 6.74 -13.18
CA MET A 137 -16.11 6.36 -13.44
C MET A 137 -15.79 6.23 -14.95
N LYS A 138 -16.73 5.72 -15.75
CA LYS A 138 -16.59 5.61 -17.21
C LYS A 138 -16.72 6.93 -17.95
N SER A 139 -17.38 7.92 -17.36
CA SER A 139 -17.51 9.25 -17.97
C SER A 139 -16.17 10.01 -17.93
N HIS A 140 -15.33 9.73 -16.93
CA HIS A 140 -13.97 10.24 -16.79
C HIS A 140 -12.96 9.41 -17.59
N LYS A 141 -12.96 9.58 -18.92
CA LYS A 141 -12.21 8.74 -19.89
C LYS A 141 -10.69 8.76 -19.71
N ASP A 142 -10.15 9.83 -19.14
CA ASP A 142 -8.71 10.01 -18.92
C ASP A 142 -8.23 9.43 -17.58
N THR A 143 -9.13 8.82 -16.80
CA THR A 143 -8.83 8.23 -15.50
C THR A 143 -8.81 6.71 -15.59
N ARG A 144 -7.67 6.09 -15.24
CA ARG A 144 -7.58 4.64 -15.07
C ARG A 144 -8.26 4.23 -13.77
N VAL A 145 -9.02 3.13 -13.80
CA VAL A 145 -9.71 2.60 -12.62
C VAL A 145 -9.05 1.30 -12.15
N ILE A 146 -8.81 1.20 -10.84
CA ILE A 146 -8.34 0.00 -10.14
C ILE A 146 -9.36 -0.35 -9.06
N MET A 147 -10.07 -1.46 -9.23
CA MET A 147 -10.94 -1.98 -8.18
C MET A 147 -10.11 -2.71 -7.13
N ILE A 148 -10.40 -2.49 -5.85
CA ILE A 148 -9.73 -3.14 -4.74
C ILE A 148 -10.78 -3.90 -3.92
N GLY A 149 -10.65 -5.23 -3.87
CA GLY A 149 -11.35 -6.04 -2.88
C GLY A 149 -10.73 -5.77 -1.51
N GLY A 150 -11.53 -5.15 -0.61
CA GLY A 150 -11.05 -4.67 0.69
C GLY A 150 -10.57 -5.78 1.63
N THR A 151 -10.05 -5.41 2.80
CA THR A 151 -9.63 -6.37 3.83
C THR A 151 -10.84 -7.08 4.45
N PRO A 152 -10.67 -8.31 4.96
CA PRO A 152 -11.75 -9.08 5.55
C PRO A 152 -12.21 -8.52 6.90
N TYR A 153 -13.42 -8.89 7.29
CA TYR A 153 -13.83 -8.89 8.69
C TYR A 153 -13.32 -10.17 9.35
N ASP A 154 -12.54 -10.05 10.42
CA ASP A 154 -11.88 -11.18 11.08
C ASP A 154 -12.84 -11.95 12.01
N GLU A 155 -13.66 -12.83 11.43
CA GLU A 155 -14.62 -13.66 12.18
C GLU A 155 -13.95 -14.68 13.10
N THR A 156 -12.71 -15.09 12.78
CA THR A 156 -12.02 -16.21 13.43
C THR A 156 -11.15 -15.81 14.61
N TRP A 157 -10.82 -14.52 14.74
CA TRP A 157 -10.08 -14.00 15.90
C TRP A 157 -10.77 -14.36 17.22
N GLN A 158 -10.04 -14.99 18.15
CA GLN A 158 -10.57 -15.33 19.47
C GLN A 158 -10.39 -14.16 20.43
N ASN A 159 -11.52 -13.58 20.83
CA ASN A 159 -11.57 -12.52 21.85
C ASN A 159 -12.83 -12.69 22.72
N GLU A 160 -12.68 -12.58 24.03
CA GLU A 160 -13.78 -12.76 24.98
C GLU A 160 -14.78 -11.59 24.95
N LYS A 161 -14.28 -10.36 24.77
CA LYS A 161 -15.04 -9.11 24.86
C LYS A 161 -15.64 -8.68 23.52
N ASN A 162 -15.06 -9.12 22.41
CA ASN A 162 -15.51 -8.79 21.06
C ASN A 162 -15.99 -10.07 20.37
N LYS A 163 -17.29 -10.29 20.25
CA LYS A 163 -17.89 -11.45 19.57
C LYS A 163 -18.05 -11.17 18.06
N PRO A 164 -17.81 -12.16 17.18
CA PRO A 164 -17.92 -11.96 15.75
C PRO A 164 -19.36 -11.83 15.27
N PHE A 165 -19.58 -11.02 14.24
CA PHE A 165 -20.78 -11.06 13.40
C PHE A 165 -20.64 -12.17 12.37
N LEU A 166 -21.17 -13.36 12.67
CA LEU A 166 -21.02 -14.55 11.83
C LEU A 166 -21.72 -14.36 10.48
N GLY A 167 -20.98 -14.62 9.39
CA GLY A 167 -21.49 -14.49 8.02
C GLY A 167 -21.28 -13.10 7.39
N LYS A 168 -20.82 -12.10 8.15
CA LYS A 168 -20.49 -10.76 7.62
C LYS A 168 -19.42 -10.82 6.54
N ASN A 169 -18.35 -11.57 6.78
CA ASN A 169 -17.25 -11.71 5.84
C ASN A 169 -17.66 -12.44 4.55
N ALA A 170 -18.64 -13.34 4.62
CA ALA A 170 -19.22 -13.97 3.44
C ALA A 170 -19.99 -12.94 2.58
N THR A 171 -20.69 -11.98 3.19
CA THR A 171 -21.29 -10.85 2.47
C THR A 171 -20.24 -9.95 1.83
N ILE A 172 -19.16 -9.64 2.55
CA ILE A 172 -18.01 -8.88 1.98
C ILE A 172 -17.47 -9.60 0.73
N GLN A 173 -17.28 -10.92 0.77
CA GLN A 173 -16.85 -11.70 -0.41
C GLN A 173 -17.82 -11.60 -1.60
N LYS A 174 -19.14 -11.54 -1.35
CA LYS A 174 -20.14 -11.32 -2.42
C LYS A 174 -19.97 -9.95 -3.06
N ILE A 175 -19.73 -8.90 -2.26
CA ILE A 175 -19.49 -7.54 -2.75
C ILE A 175 -18.20 -7.48 -3.58
N ILE A 176 -17.12 -8.10 -3.10
CA ILE A 176 -15.85 -8.18 -3.82
C ILE A 176 -16.00 -8.89 -5.16
N ARG A 177 -16.86 -9.92 -5.23
CA ARG A 177 -17.18 -10.58 -6.49
C ARG A 177 -17.81 -9.63 -7.50
N LEU A 178 -18.78 -8.79 -7.08
CA LEU A 178 -19.36 -7.76 -7.94
C LEU A 178 -18.31 -6.77 -8.45
N GLN A 179 -17.38 -6.34 -7.57
CA GLN A 179 -16.27 -5.46 -7.96
C GLN A 179 -15.36 -6.11 -9.00
N ARG A 180 -15.03 -7.40 -8.82
CA ARG A 180 -14.21 -8.17 -9.77
C ARG A 180 -14.89 -8.35 -11.12
N GLU A 181 -16.16 -8.74 -11.11
CA GLU A 181 -16.96 -8.91 -12.33
C GLU A 181 -17.09 -7.59 -13.11
N ALA A 182 -17.32 -6.48 -12.41
CA ALA A 182 -17.31 -5.15 -13.01
C ALA A 182 -15.93 -4.77 -13.57
N ALA A 183 -14.84 -5.14 -12.89
CA ALA A 183 -13.50 -4.87 -13.38
C ALA A 183 -13.22 -5.61 -14.71
N VAL A 184 -13.57 -6.90 -14.79
CA VAL A 184 -13.49 -7.66 -16.05
C VAL A 184 -14.36 -7.01 -17.14
N LYS A 185 -15.62 -6.69 -16.82
CA LYS A 185 -16.58 -6.13 -17.79
C LYS A 185 -16.15 -4.78 -18.36
N ASN A 186 -15.44 -3.97 -17.57
CA ASN A 186 -15.05 -2.60 -17.96
C ASN A 186 -13.56 -2.46 -18.29
N ASP A 187 -12.81 -3.57 -18.42
CA ASP A 187 -11.34 -3.58 -18.64
C ASP A 187 -10.55 -2.79 -17.58
N TRP A 188 -11.03 -2.84 -16.34
CA TRP A 188 -10.35 -2.25 -15.20
C TRP A 188 -9.44 -3.26 -14.52
N ALA A 189 -8.38 -2.74 -13.89
CA ALA A 189 -7.54 -3.56 -13.05
C ALA A 189 -8.27 -3.94 -11.75
N PHE A 190 -7.88 -5.07 -11.16
CA PHE A 190 -8.38 -5.51 -9.86
C PHE A 190 -7.22 -5.95 -8.96
N VAL A 191 -7.30 -5.59 -7.68
CA VAL A 191 -6.37 -6.02 -6.61
C VAL A 191 -7.18 -6.67 -5.49
N ASP A 192 -6.68 -7.78 -4.96
CA ASP A 192 -7.32 -8.52 -3.87
C ASP A 192 -6.53 -8.34 -2.57
N PHE A 193 -7.09 -7.61 -1.59
CA PHE A 193 -6.55 -7.61 -0.22
C PHE A 193 -7.22 -8.68 0.64
N HIS A 194 -8.42 -9.13 0.27
CA HIS A 194 -9.26 -9.97 1.11
C HIS A 194 -8.65 -11.34 1.37
N ASN A 195 -8.39 -12.08 0.30
CA ASN A 195 -7.93 -13.46 0.40
C ASN A 195 -6.52 -13.58 0.99
N PRO A 196 -5.53 -12.75 0.59
CA PRO A 196 -4.20 -12.82 1.18
C PRO A 196 -4.19 -12.47 2.68
N VAL A 197 -4.97 -11.47 3.11
CA VAL A 197 -5.08 -11.12 4.54
C VAL A 197 -5.80 -12.22 5.34
N LEU A 198 -6.85 -12.83 4.78
CA LEU A 198 -7.48 -14.01 5.39
C LEU A 198 -6.49 -15.16 5.58
N GLU A 199 -5.65 -15.43 4.58
CA GLU A 199 -4.68 -16.52 4.67
C GLU A 199 -3.61 -16.26 5.74
N VAL A 200 -3.12 -15.02 5.84
CA VAL A 200 -2.20 -14.64 6.92
C VAL A 200 -2.85 -14.82 8.29
N ASN A 201 -4.08 -14.31 8.47
CA ASN A 201 -4.82 -14.51 9.72
C ASN A 201 -4.97 -16.00 10.04
N ARG A 202 -5.39 -16.82 9.07
CA ARG A 202 -5.57 -18.27 9.25
C ARG A 202 -4.28 -18.96 9.70
N VAL A 203 -3.15 -18.67 9.04
CA VAL A 203 -1.85 -19.28 9.35
C VAL A 203 -1.35 -18.86 10.74
N GLN A 204 -1.51 -17.61 11.12
CA GLN A 204 -1.04 -17.12 12.42
C GLN A 204 -2.00 -17.49 13.57
N GLN A 205 -3.31 -17.52 13.33
CA GLN A 205 -4.32 -17.95 14.31
C GLN A 205 -4.24 -19.44 14.62
N ALA A 206 -3.70 -20.26 13.71
CA ALA A 206 -3.35 -21.65 14.00
C ALA A 206 -2.24 -21.79 15.06
N LYS A 207 -1.44 -20.73 15.30
CA LYS A 207 -0.36 -20.69 16.30
C LYS A 207 -0.80 -19.97 17.58
N ASP A 208 -1.42 -18.79 17.45
CA ASP A 208 -2.06 -18.06 18.53
C ASP A 208 -3.47 -17.63 18.08
N PRO A 209 -4.55 -18.25 18.56
CA PRO A 209 -5.91 -17.90 18.17
C PRO A 209 -6.31 -16.45 18.44
N ARG A 210 -5.55 -15.72 19.27
CA ARG A 210 -5.75 -14.29 19.56
C ARG A 210 -4.99 -13.38 18.60
N PHE A 211 -4.26 -13.93 17.64
CA PHE A 211 -3.64 -13.14 16.59
C PHE A 211 -4.71 -12.51 15.69
N THR A 212 -4.53 -11.24 15.34
CA THR A 212 -5.28 -10.57 14.27
C THR A 212 -4.43 -9.48 13.65
N LEU A 213 -4.60 -9.26 12.35
CA LEU A 213 -4.02 -8.10 11.66
C LEU A 213 -4.78 -6.79 11.93
N MET A 214 -5.90 -6.86 12.65
CA MET A 214 -6.78 -5.73 12.98
C MET A 214 -6.39 -5.07 14.32
N GLN A 215 -6.90 -3.87 14.59
CA GLN A 215 -6.61 -3.10 15.81
C GLN A 215 -7.31 -3.64 17.08
N GLY A 216 -7.89 -4.85 17.01
CA GLY A 216 -8.67 -5.46 18.09
C GLY A 216 -10.18 -5.27 17.97
N ASP A 217 -10.67 -4.89 16.79
CA ASP A 217 -12.08 -4.67 16.49
C ASP A 217 -12.63 -5.56 15.37
N ARG A 218 -11.78 -6.42 14.78
CA ARG A 218 -12.03 -7.29 13.61
C ARG A 218 -12.21 -6.55 12.28
N ILE A 219 -12.08 -5.23 12.24
CA ILE A 219 -12.46 -4.37 11.11
C ILE A 219 -11.25 -3.60 10.56
N HIS A 220 -10.55 -2.85 11.41
CA HIS A 220 -9.55 -1.89 10.96
C HIS A 220 -8.16 -2.50 11.06
N PRO A 221 -7.41 -2.66 9.96
CA PRO A 221 -6.02 -3.13 10.00
C PRO A 221 -5.13 -2.22 10.85
N ASP A 222 -4.21 -2.80 11.61
CA ASP A 222 -3.13 -2.09 12.29
C ASP A 222 -1.97 -1.81 11.28
N ASN A 223 -0.83 -1.22 11.69
CA ASN A 223 0.25 -0.83 10.77
C ASN A 223 0.80 -2.01 9.97
N HIS A 224 0.97 -3.18 10.60
CA HIS A 224 1.39 -4.41 9.90
C HIS A 224 0.39 -4.87 8.83
N GLY A 225 -0.92 -4.76 9.09
CA GLY A 225 -1.97 -5.10 8.15
C GLY A 225 -2.03 -4.09 7.00
N ASN A 226 -1.87 -2.81 7.28
CA ASN A 226 -1.71 -1.77 6.26
C ASN A 226 -0.47 -1.99 5.39
N MET A 227 0.64 -2.47 5.97
CA MET A 227 1.84 -2.81 5.22
C MET A 227 1.63 -4.03 4.32
N LEU A 228 0.90 -5.06 4.79
CA LEU A 228 0.52 -6.18 3.95
C LEU A 228 -0.37 -5.74 2.77
N MET A 229 -1.33 -4.84 2.99
CA MET A 229 -2.13 -4.25 1.90
C MET A 229 -1.24 -3.54 0.87
N ALA A 230 -0.28 -2.71 1.33
CA ALA A 230 0.67 -2.05 0.46
C ALA A 230 1.52 -3.06 -0.33
N TYR A 231 2.04 -4.09 0.34
CA TYR A 231 2.79 -5.18 -0.29
C TYR A 231 1.98 -5.89 -1.38
N PHE A 232 0.73 -6.31 -1.10
CA PHE A 232 -0.10 -6.99 -2.09
C PHE A 232 -0.48 -6.09 -3.26
N PHE A 233 -0.66 -4.79 -3.03
CA PHE A 233 -0.87 -3.81 -4.09
C PHE A 233 0.35 -3.71 -5.00
N LEU A 234 1.54 -3.47 -4.43
CA LEU A 234 2.80 -3.35 -5.17
C LEU A 234 3.15 -4.64 -5.91
N LYS A 235 2.93 -5.80 -5.28
CA LYS A 235 3.09 -7.12 -5.91
C LYS A 235 2.14 -7.31 -7.08
N SER A 236 0.88 -6.89 -6.94
CA SER A 236 -0.10 -6.92 -8.04
C SER A 236 0.29 -5.99 -9.20
N GLN A 237 1.09 -4.95 -8.94
CA GLN A 237 1.68 -4.09 -9.98
C GLN A 237 2.88 -4.74 -10.71
N GLY A 238 3.26 -5.97 -10.36
CA GLY A 238 4.42 -6.64 -10.94
C GLY A 238 5.74 -6.00 -10.50
N LEU A 239 5.80 -5.47 -9.28
CA LEU A 239 7.00 -4.87 -8.69
C LEU A 239 7.82 -5.87 -7.86
N ALA A 240 7.25 -7.04 -7.54
CA ALA A 240 7.98 -8.11 -6.88
C ALA A 240 9.14 -8.63 -7.76
N GLY A 241 10.29 -8.89 -7.13
CA GLY A 241 11.50 -9.40 -7.78
C GLY A 241 12.33 -8.32 -8.50
N LYS A 242 11.98 -7.03 -8.37
CA LYS A 242 12.78 -5.92 -8.88
C LYS A 242 13.67 -5.38 -7.75
N PRO A 243 14.98 -5.60 -7.77
CA PRO A 243 15.84 -5.24 -6.66
C PRO A 243 16.00 -3.71 -6.52
N VAL A 244 16.26 -3.26 -5.30
CA VAL A 244 16.77 -1.91 -5.03
C VAL A 244 18.07 -1.72 -5.80
N ALA A 245 18.99 -2.69 -5.67
CA ALA A 245 20.19 -2.81 -6.48
C ALA A 245 20.80 -4.20 -6.30
N LYS A 246 21.67 -4.58 -7.23
CA LYS A 246 22.52 -5.77 -7.09
C LYS A 246 23.93 -5.47 -7.55
N VAL A 247 24.93 -5.93 -6.79
CA VAL A 247 26.35 -5.85 -7.13
C VAL A 247 26.99 -7.22 -6.91
N ASP A 248 27.55 -7.79 -7.97
CA ASP A 248 28.32 -9.04 -7.93
C ASP A 248 29.79 -8.73 -8.27
N ILE A 249 30.72 -9.06 -7.38
CA ILE A 249 32.17 -8.84 -7.54
C ILE A 249 32.91 -10.18 -7.42
N ASP A 250 33.89 -10.41 -8.29
CA ASP A 250 34.93 -11.42 -8.09
C ASP A 250 36.21 -10.73 -7.62
N ALA A 251 36.53 -10.90 -6.34
CA ALA A 251 37.69 -10.29 -5.72
C ALA A 251 39.02 -10.87 -6.24
N SER A 252 39.03 -12.14 -6.64
CA SER A 252 40.23 -12.82 -7.15
C SER A 252 40.60 -12.30 -8.54
N ARG A 253 39.58 -12.08 -9.38
CA ARG A 253 39.73 -11.51 -10.74
C ARG A 253 39.73 -9.99 -10.75
N ARG A 254 39.50 -9.35 -9.59
CA ARG A 254 39.43 -7.89 -9.42
C ARG A 254 38.43 -7.23 -10.37
N MET A 255 37.24 -7.83 -10.51
CA MET A 255 36.24 -7.38 -11.48
C MET A 255 34.83 -7.38 -10.91
N VAL A 256 34.01 -6.45 -11.42
CA VAL A 256 32.56 -6.47 -11.24
C VAL A 256 31.98 -7.45 -12.26
N LEU A 257 31.34 -8.52 -11.80
CA LEU A 257 30.71 -9.54 -12.65
C LEU A 257 29.34 -9.07 -13.17
N ALA A 258 28.57 -8.42 -12.31
CA ALA A 258 27.26 -7.88 -12.65
C ALA A 258 26.93 -6.68 -11.76
N ASN A 259 26.17 -5.75 -12.31
CA ASN A 259 25.48 -4.72 -11.55
C ASN A 259 24.07 -4.53 -12.12
N GLU A 260 23.10 -4.30 -11.24
CA GLU A 260 21.71 -4.04 -11.60
C GLU A 260 21.20 -2.84 -10.79
N ASN A 261 20.47 -1.96 -11.44
CA ASN A 261 19.89 -0.74 -10.87
C ASN A 261 20.88 0.15 -10.09
N CYS A 262 22.17 0.10 -10.45
CA CYS A 262 23.22 0.91 -9.86
C CYS A 262 24.38 1.12 -10.83
N PHE A 263 25.33 1.96 -10.43
CA PHE A 263 26.65 2.09 -11.05
C PHE A 263 27.71 1.72 -10.03
N VAL A 264 28.72 0.96 -10.47
CA VAL A 264 29.88 0.57 -9.66
C VAL A 264 31.15 1.00 -10.38
N ASN A 265 31.95 1.84 -9.75
CA ASN A 265 33.21 2.35 -10.31
C ASN A 265 34.36 2.23 -9.32
N GLU A 266 35.58 2.41 -9.80
CA GLU A 266 36.81 2.47 -8.97
C GLU A 266 37.03 1.24 -8.08
N LEU A 267 36.68 0.03 -8.56
CA LEU A 267 36.97 -1.20 -7.83
C LEU A 267 38.48 -1.35 -7.61
N LYS A 268 38.88 -1.43 -6.35
CA LYS A 268 40.27 -1.68 -5.92
C LYS A 268 40.28 -2.85 -4.93
N VAL A 269 41.23 -3.76 -5.13
CA VAL A 269 41.54 -4.85 -4.19
C VAL A 269 42.99 -4.69 -3.76
N SER A 270 43.21 -4.39 -2.49
CA SER A 270 44.55 -4.18 -1.93
C SER A 270 45.26 -5.52 -1.68
N ASP A 271 46.58 -5.49 -1.57
CA ASP A 271 47.38 -6.68 -1.26
C ASP A 271 47.08 -7.25 0.14
N LYS A 272 46.56 -6.41 1.05
CA LYS A 272 46.08 -6.82 2.38
C LYS A 272 44.68 -7.46 2.33
N GLY A 273 44.07 -7.55 1.14
CA GLY A 273 42.77 -8.16 0.90
C GLY A 273 41.58 -7.21 1.09
N THR A 274 41.80 -5.92 1.34
CA THR A 274 40.71 -4.92 1.42
C THR A 274 40.12 -4.66 0.04
N ILE A 275 38.81 -4.68 -0.07
CA ILE A 275 38.11 -4.24 -1.28
C ILE A 275 37.52 -2.86 -1.04
N SER A 276 37.57 -2.00 -2.05
CA SER A 276 36.83 -0.74 -2.04
C SER A 276 36.30 -0.40 -3.43
N PHE A 277 35.15 0.26 -3.50
CA PHE A 277 34.58 0.78 -4.74
C PHE A 277 33.61 1.92 -4.44
N THR A 278 33.24 2.67 -5.49
CA THR A 278 32.14 3.63 -5.43
C THR A 278 30.87 2.99 -5.97
N TYR A 279 29.76 3.27 -5.31
CA TYR A 279 28.44 2.70 -5.57
C TYR A 279 27.41 3.81 -5.67
N LEU A 280 26.68 3.88 -6.78
CA LEU A 280 25.55 4.79 -6.95
C LEU A 280 24.31 3.97 -7.32
N ALA A 281 23.43 3.74 -6.36
CA ALA A 281 22.13 3.15 -6.61
C ALA A 281 21.23 4.08 -7.43
N LYS A 282 20.23 3.55 -8.13
CA LYS A 282 19.13 4.32 -8.74
C LYS A 282 17.88 4.37 -7.85
N SER A 283 17.89 3.60 -6.76
CA SER A 283 16.82 3.48 -5.77
C SER A 283 17.42 3.51 -4.36
N LEU A 284 16.64 3.94 -3.38
CA LEU A 284 16.94 3.74 -1.97
C LEU A 284 16.25 2.45 -1.46
N PRO A 285 16.78 1.80 -0.42
CA PRO A 285 16.05 0.73 0.26
C PRO A 285 14.73 1.25 0.83
N TYR A 286 13.71 0.39 0.87
CA TYR A 286 12.44 0.70 1.51
C TYR A 286 12.63 0.73 3.04
N PRO A 287 12.37 1.86 3.71
CA PRO A 287 12.47 1.96 5.16
C PRO A 287 11.20 1.41 5.80
N MET A 288 11.36 0.52 6.78
CA MET A 288 10.23 -0.03 7.54
C MET A 288 10.20 0.57 8.94
N ASP A 289 9.06 1.16 9.32
CA ASP A 289 8.87 1.77 10.63
C ASP A 289 8.74 0.72 11.73
N THR A 290 9.49 0.92 12.81
CA THR A 290 9.50 0.09 14.01
C THR A 290 8.71 0.72 15.16
N ILE A 291 8.00 1.82 14.92
CA ILE A 291 7.11 2.47 15.87
C ILE A 291 5.66 2.17 15.52
N SER A 292 4.87 1.79 16.53
CA SER A 292 3.42 1.70 16.37
C SER A 292 2.83 3.11 16.36
N ARG A 293 2.39 3.58 15.18
CA ARG A 293 1.83 4.92 15.00
C ARG A 293 0.31 4.91 14.97
N GLY A 294 -0.30 5.87 15.66
CA GLY A 294 -1.74 6.06 15.75
C GLY A 294 -2.32 5.62 17.09
N TRP A 295 -3.46 6.20 17.44
CA TRP A 295 -4.22 5.84 18.64
C TRP A 295 -4.60 4.36 18.61
N GLU A 296 -4.46 3.67 19.75
CA GLU A 296 -4.77 2.24 19.95
C GLU A 296 -4.03 1.21 19.09
N LYS A 297 -3.18 1.65 18.16
CA LYS A 297 -2.33 0.77 17.37
C LYS A 297 -1.26 0.12 18.23
N LYS A 298 -1.04 -1.18 18.06
CA LYS A 298 -0.14 -2.01 18.87
C LYS A 298 1.01 -2.60 18.07
N HIS A 299 0.84 -2.70 16.76
CA HIS A 299 1.80 -3.34 15.86
C HIS A 299 2.50 -2.32 14.97
N THR A 300 3.77 -2.61 14.67
CA THR A 300 4.61 -1.76 13.82
C THR A 300 4.42 -2.08 12.33
N GLN A 301 4.95 -1.25 11.44
CA GLN A 301 4.98 -1.55 10.01
C GLN A 301 5.93 -2.75 9.73
N TYR A 302 7.08 -2.79 10.42
CA TYR A 302 8.12 -3.80 10.26
C TYR A 302 7.63 -5.23 10.50
N GLU A 303 6.71 -5.43 11.46
CA GLU A 303 6.17 -6.76 11.80
C GLU A 303 5.52 -7.49 10.61
N ALA A 304 5.09 -6.76 9.57
CA ALA A 304 4.57 -7.39 8.35
C ALA A 304 5.57 -8.33 7.66
N THR A 305 6.89 -8.14 7.87
CA THR A 305 7.95 -9.03 7.37
C THR A 305 7.91 -10.43 7.99
N LEU A 306 7.26 -10.59 9.14
CA LEU A 306 7.07 -11.90 9.79
C LEU A 306 6.02 -12.76 9.08
N TYR A 307 5.22 -12.15 8.20
CA TYR A 307 4.02 -12.77 7.62
C TYR A 307 4.05 -12.85 6.10
N ALA A 308 4.89 -12.04 5.45
CA ALA A 308 5.07 -12.02 4.00
C ALA A 308 6.54 -11.75 3.64
N PRO A 309 7.02 -12.28 2.50
CA PRO A 309 8.40 -12.11 2.05
C PRO A 309 8.64 -10.72 1.45
N ILE A 310 8.34 -9.66 2.21
CA ILE A 310 8.43 -8.26 1.77
C ILE A 310 9.88 -7.90 1.45
N MET A 311 10.82 -8.38 2.27
CA MET A 311 12.24 -8.10 2.06
C MET A 311 12.73 -8.74 0.76
N GLU A 312 12.36 -10.00 0.52
CA GLU A 312 12.74 -10.77 -0.67
C GLU A 312 12.09 -10.24 -1.94
N ASP A 313 10.81 -9.89 -1.88
CA ASP A 313 10.06 -9.46 -3.07
C ASP A 313 10.33 -7.99 -3.42
N LEU A 314 10.46 -7.09 -2.44
CA LEU A 314 10.40 -5.64 -2.67
C LEU A 314 11.57 -4.84 -2.07
N ASN A 315 12.52 -5.46 -1.35
CA ASN A 315 13.56 -4.70 -0.66
C ASN A 315 14.93 -5.40 -0.68
N GLN A 316 15.39 -5.76 -1.87
CA GLN A 316 16.68 -6.42 -2.10
C GLN A 316 17.74 -5.42 -2.59
N GLU A 317 18.68 -5.03 -1.72
CA GLU A 317 19.90 -4.29 -2.06
C GLU A 317 21.11 -5.23 -1.86
N VAL A 318 21.37 -6.09 -2.84
CA VAL A 318 22.27 -7.24 -2.66
C VAL A 318 23.72 -6.90 -3.02
N LEU A 319 24.63 -7.16 -2.09
CA LEU A 319 26.08 -7.14 -2.33
C LEU A 319 26.62 -8.57 -2.23
N ARG A 320 27.14 -9.10 -3.33
CA ARG A 320 27.82 -10.40 -3.40
C ARG A 320 29.27 -10.22 -3.80
N VAL A 321 30.17 -10.84 -3.05
CA VAL A 321 31.60 -10.77 -3.29
C VAL A 321 32.24 -12.16 -3.16
N ASP A 322 32.59 -12.73 -4.30
CA ASP A 322 33.26 -14.02 -4.41
C ASP A 322 34.79 -13.88 -4.28
N GLY A 323 35.46 -14.99 -3.93
CA GLY A 323 36.93 -15.05 -3.88
C GLY A 323 37.59 -14.55 -2.59
N LEU A 324 36.80 -14.19 -1.58
CA LEU A 324 37.28 -13.77 -0.27
C LEU A 324 37.58 -14.95 0.67
N LYS A 325 38.36 -14.68 1.73
CA LYS A 325 38.68 -15.66 2.79
C LYS A 325 38.71 -14.97 4.15
N GLY A 326 38.15 -15.62 5.17
CA GLY A 326 38.09 -15.09 6.54
C GLY A 326 36.89 -14.18 6.74
N SER A 327 37.06 -13.12 7.54
CA SER A 327 36.00 -12.19 7.92
C SER A 327 36.33 -10.77 7.50
N TYR A 328 35.30 -10.02 7.14
CA TYR A 328 35.42 -8.66 6.61
C TYR A 328 34.48 -7.73 7.36
N ARG A 329 34.99 -6.56 7.76
CA ARG A 329 34.15 -5.45 8.21
C ARG A 329 33.67 -4.67 7.00
N LEU A 330 32.36 -4.54 6.86
CA LEU A 330 31.73 -3.65 5.90
C LEU A 330 31.71 -2.23 6.46
N GLU A 331 32.29 -1.30 5.72
CA GLU A 331 32.19 0.14 5.94
C GLU A 331 31.51 0.80 4.75
N ILE A 332 30.63 1.77 5.01
CA ILE A 332 30.00 2.59 3.98
C ILE A 332 30.18 4.06 4.38
N ASP A 333 30.80 4.86 3.52
CA ASP A 333 31.17 6.26 3.77
C ASP A 333 32.02 6.44 5.05
N GLY A 334 32.81 5.42 5.42
CA GLY A 334 33.65 5.39 6.63
C GLY A 334 32.94 4.90 7.89
N ASP A 335 31.62 4.71 7.85
CA ASP A 335 30.86 4.17 8.97
C ASP A 335 30.93 2.64 9.00
N SER A 336 31.29 2.07 10.15
CA SER A 336 31.29 0.62 10.37
C SER A 336 29.85 0.08 10.46
N ILE A 337 29.46 -0.73 9.47
CA ILE A 337 28.10 -1.27 9.36
C ILE A 337 27.97 -2.59 10.10
N SER A 338 28.74 -3.61 9.72
CA SER A 338 28.72 -4.94 10.32
C SER A 338 29.96 -5.74 9.92
N THR A 339 30.11 -6.96 10.43
CA THR A 339 31.14 -7.92 10.02
C THR A 339 30.48 -9.15 9.42
N PHE A 340 30.99 -9.59 8.27
CA PHE A 340 30.49 -10.76 7.56
C PHE A 340 31.63 -11.76 7.31
N SER A 341 31.29 -13.04 7.25
CA SER A 341 32.21 -14.03 6.73
C SER A 341 32.33 -13.89 5.20
N ALA A 342 33.45 -14.37 4.65
CA ALA A 342 33.59 -14.48 3.20
C ALA A 342 32.52 -15.39 2.58
N GLU A 343 32.00 -16.37 3.33
CA GLU A 343 30.92 -17.25 2.87
C GLU A 343 29.60 -16.49 2.73
N ASP A 344 29.25 -15.64 3.70
CA ASP A 344 28.04 -14.80 3.63
C ASP A 344 28.14 -13.80 2.48
N LEU A 345 29.32 -13.20 2.29
CA LEU A 345 29.57 -12.31 1.15
C LEU A 345 29.47 -13.04 -0.19
N ALA A 346 29.95 -14.28 -0.30
CA ALA A 346 29.82 -15.10 -1.50
C ALA A 346 28.36 -15.53 -1.77
N LYS A 347 27.56 -15.73 -0.72
CA LYS A 347 26.10 -15.96 -0.84
C LYS A 347 25.35 -14.69 -1.25
N GLY A 348 25.85 -13.53 -0.83
CA GLY A 348 25.23 -12.23 -1.02
C GLY A 348 24.51 -11.76 0.24
N ILE A 349 24.85 -10.56 0.69
CA ILE A 349 24.20 -9.90 1.83
C ILE A 349 23.21 -8.86 1.33
N ASN A 350 22.07 -8.71 2.01
CA ASN A 350 21.09 -7.67 1.69
C ASN A 350 21.35 -6.41 2.54
N LEU A 351 21.91 -5.37 1.92
CA LEU A 351 22.19 -4.08 2.56
C LEU A 351 20.92 -3.37 3.04
N ALA A 352 19.76 -3.63 2.41
CA ALA A 352 18.49 -3.03 2.81
C ALA A 352 17.99 -3.54 4.19
N ALA A 353 18.51 -4.67 4.67
CA ALA A 353 18.23 -5.17 6.02
C ALA A 353 19.15 -4.53 7.09
N LEU A 354 20.19 -3.81 6.67
CA LEU A 354 21.15 -3.15 7.55
C LEU A 354 20.70 -1.70 7.79
N THR A 355 19.92 -1.49 8.85
CA THR A 355 19.25 -0.22 9.11
C THR A 355 20.21 0.93 9.41
N ASN A 356 21.47 0.65 9.73
CA ASN A 356 22.52 1.63 9.99
C ASN A 356 23.28 2.11 8.74
N THR A 357 22.96 1.62 7.53
CA THR A 357 23.63 2.13 6.31
C THR A 357 23.23 3.59 6.01
N PRO A 358 24.14 4.42 5.46
CA PRO A 358 23.83 5.82 5.12
C PRO A 358 22.65 5.99 4.16
N GLN A 359 22.44 5.06 3.22
CA GLN A 359 21.29 5.07 2.32
C GLN A 359 19.98 4.62 3.00
N TYR A 360 20.02 3.70 3.96
CA TYR A 360 18.84 3.37 4.76
C TYR A 360 18.43 4.56 5.65
N GLN A 361 19.40 5.22 6.30
CA GLN A 361 19.14 6.45 7.07
C GLN A 361 18.65 7.62 6.18
N GLN A 362 19.03 7.64 4.91
CA GLN A 362 18.44 8.54 3.92
C GLN A 362 16.96 8.21 3.67
N ALA A 363 16.63 6.93 3.47
CA ALA A 363 15.25 6.49 3.29
C ALA A 363 14.37 6.74 4.53
N VAL A 364 14.88 6.52 5.74
CA VAL A 364 14.18 6.81 7.01
C VAL A 364 13.77 8.28 7.11
N ARG A 365 14.61 9.21 6.65
CA ARG A 365 14.24 10.64 6.58
C ARG A 365 13.06 10.89 5.64
N VAL A 366 12.99 10.19 4.51
CA VAL A 366 11.85 10.25 3.58
C VAL A 366 10.59 9.67 4.25
N MET A 367 10.71 8.55 4.96
CA MET A 367 9.61 7.92 5.70
C MET A 367 8.99 8.89 6.71
N HIS A 368 9.79 9.58 7.52
CA HIS A 368 9.27 10.54 8.51
C HIS A 368 8.59 11.75 7.86
N LEU A 369 9.13 12.27 6.75
CA LEU A 369 8.46 13.33 6.00
C LEU A 369 7.12 12.86 5.41
N ASN A 370 7.04 11.61 4.95
CA ASN A 370 5.81 11.02 4.45
C ASN A 370 4.77 10.83 5.55
N GLU A 371 5.20 10.47 6.76
CA GLU A 371 4.34 10.36 7.93
C GLU A 371 3.76 11.73 8.34
N GLU A 372 4.58 12.78 8.39
CA GLU A 372 4.09 14.14 8.64
C GLU A 372 3.10 14.60 7.57
N ARG A 373 3.39 14.29 6.30
CA ARG A 373 2.49 14.56 5.18
C ARG A 373 1.15 13.82 5.35
N TRP A 374 1.18 12.56 5.76
CA TRP A 374 -0.03 11.78 6.05
C TRP A 374 -0.84 12.38 7.20
N ASN A 375 -0.19 12.83 8.27
CA ASN A 375 -0.85 13.48 9.41
C ASN A 375 -1.58 14.78 9.00
N ILE A 376 -0.99 15.58 8.11
CA ILE A 376 -1.66 16.78 7.59
C ILE A 376 -2.81 16.38 6.66
N GLU A 377 -2.62 15.42 5.75
CA GLU A 377 -3.68 14.92 4.87
C GLU A 377 -4.88 14.37 5.64
N LYS A 378 -4.65 13.69 6.78
CA LYS A 378 -5.72 13.21 7.65
C LYS A 378 -6.63 14.35 8.13
N ARG A 379 -6.10 15.55 8.40
CA ARG A 379 -6.92 16.72 8.78
C ARG A 379 -7.88 17.11 7.66
N PHE A 380 -7.44 17.04 6.40
CA PHE A 380 -8.32 17.25 5.24
C PHE A 380 -9.40 16.17 5.15
N ARG A 381 -9.09 14.93 5.54
CA ARG A 381 -10.11 13.88 5.62
C ARG A 381 -11.12 14.13 6.73
N GLU A 382 -10.67 14.57 7.90
CA GLU A 382 -11.55 14.93 9.02
C GLU A 382 -12.48 16.11 8.65
N TYR A 383 -11.98 17.11 7.90
CA TYR A 383 -12.81 18.17 7.32
C TYR A 383 -13.81 17.63 6.29
N ALA A 384 -13.33 16.82 5.34
CA ALA A 384 -14.20 16.20 4.33
C ALA A 384 -15.29 15.32 4.97
N TRP A 385 -14.99 14.64 6.09
CA TRP A 385 -15.97 13.89 6.86
C TRP A 385 -17.12 14.80 7.32
N THR A 386 -16.82 15.95 7.94
CA THR A 386 -17.87 16.89 8.36
C THR A 386 -18.68 17.45 7.18
N GLU A 387 -18.01 17.74 6.06
CA GLU A 387 -18.62 18.27 4.86
C GLU A 387 -19.58 17.27 4.21
N PHE A 388 -19.11 16.07 3.90
CA PHE A 388 -19.89 15.09 3.15
C PHE A 388 -20.87 14.31 4.02
N TYR A 389 -20.49 13.96 5.26
CA TYR A 389 -21.32 13.12 6.12
C TYR A 389 -22.47 13.90 6.77
N ILE A 390 -22.28 15.20 7.06
CA ILE A 390 -23.26 16.03 7.77
C ILE A 390 -23.74 17.20 6.92
N LEU A 391 -22.85 18.11 6.53
CA LEU A 391 -23.24 19.40 5.96
C LEU A 391 -23.90 19.27 4.58
N LYS A 392 -23.43 18.36 3.72
CA LYS A 392 -24.05 18.07 2.43
C LYS A 392 -25.53 17.71 2.57
N ARG A 393 -25.85 16.85 3.56
CA ARG A 393 -27.23 16.41 3.84
C ARG A 393 -28.12 17.51 4.42
N LYS A 394 -27.52 18.60 4.88
CA LYS A 394 -28.21 19.82 5.34
C LYS A 394 -28.25 20.93 4.28
N GLY A 395 -27.73 20.68 3.07
CA GLY A 395 -27.63 21.70 2.02
C GLY A 395 -26.55 22.76 2.29
N MET A 396 -25.56 22.42 3.11
CA MET A 396 -24.53 23.34 3.61
C MET A 396 -23.10 22.96 3.18
N LEU A 397 -22.97 22.13 2.14
CA LEU A 397 -21.69 21.69 1.62
C LEU A 397 -20.81 22.91 1.26
N PHE A 398 -19.61 22.97 1.84
CA PHE A 398 -18.60 24.01 1.67
C PHE A 398 -19.08 25.43 1.97
N GLN A 399 -20.12 25.58 2.79
CA GLN A 399 -20.56 26.90 3.22
C GLN A 399 -19.56 27.58 4.16
N ASP A 400 -18.79 26.79 4.93
CA ASP A 400 -17.61 27.27 5.65
C ASP A 400 -17.86 28.51 6.54
N ASN A 401 -19.06 28.60 7.13
CA ASN A 401 -19.50 29.79 7.86
C ASN A 401 -20.02 29.43 9.27
N ILE A 402 -20.38 30.47 10.03
CA ILE A 402 -20.90 30.30 11.40
C ILE A 402 -22.17 29.44 11.44
N ALA A 403 -23.05 29.55 10.44
CA ALA A 403 -24.25 28.71 10.39
C ALA A 403 -23.91 27.22 10.22
N ALA A 404 -22.89 26.88 9.43
CA ALA A 404 -22.41 25.51 9.29
C ALA A 404 -21.79 25.00 10.61
N MET A 405 -20.98 25.83 11.27
CA MET A 405 -20.44 25.52 12.60
C MET A 405 -21.55 25.28 13.64
N ASP A 406 -22.56 26.14 13.70
CA ASP A 406 -23.69 26.01 14.63
C ASP A 406 -24.51 24.75 14.32
N THR A 407 -24.66 24.42 13.04
CA THR A 407 -25.28 23.16 12.60
C THR A 407 -24.50 21.96 13.11
N LEU A 408 -23.17 21.93 13.00
CA LEU A 408 -22.35 20.86 13.56
C LEU A 408 -22.51 20.77 15.09
N ARG A 409 -22.42 21.90 15.80
CA ARG A 409 -22.59 21.95 17.26
C ARG A 409 -23.94 21.41 17.71
N ALA A 410 -25.02 21.74 16.99
CA ALA A 410 -26.34 21.24 17.28
C ALA A 410 -26.45 19.71 17.16
N ASN A 411 -25.59 19.06 16.36
CA ASN A 411 -25.60 17.61 16.15
C ASN A 411 -24.65 16.84 17.09
N LEU A 412 -23.86 17.51 17.94
CA LEU A 412 -22.87 16.85 18.82
C LEU A 412 -23.48 15.78 19.73
N HIS A 413 -24.67 16.02 20.27
CA HIS A 413 -25.37 15.08 21.16
C HIS A 413 -25.87 13.82 20.44
N THR A 414 -25.97 13.86 19.10
CA THR A 414 -26.45 12.74 18.28
C THR A 414 -25.32 11.96 17.59
N ASN A 415 -24.09 12.49 17.60
CA ASN A 415 -22.97 11.89 16.90
C ASN A 415 -21.67 12.02 17.71
N ILE A 416 -21.31 10.95 18.42
CA ILE A 416 -20.11 10.88 19.26
C ILE A 416 -18.81 11.09 18.47
N PHE A 417 -18.78 10.76 17.18
CA PHE A 417 -17.59 10.94 16.35
C PHE A 417 -17.38 12.41 15.98
N LEU A 418 -18.45 13.21 15.87
CA LEU A 418 -18.37 14.63 15.54
C LEU A 418 -17.56 15.43 16.57
N ALA A 419 -17.61 15.05 17.84
CA ALA A 419 -16.83 15.71 18.89
C ALA A 419 -15.32 15.71 18.58
N GLY A 420 -14.79 14.61 18.02
CA GLY A 420 -13.40 14.50 17.60
C GLY A 420 -13.04 15.33 16.37
N HIS A 421 -14.03 15.73 15.56
CA HIS A 421 -13.83 16.46 14.30
C HIS A 421 -14.04 17.97 14.44
N LEU A 422 -14.75 18.41 15.50
CA LEU A 422 -15.20 19.79 15.63
C LEU A 422 -14.04 20.79 15.75
N ASP A 423 -12.99 20.46 16.51
CA ASP A 423 -11.80 21.30 16.62
C ASP A 423 -11.13 21.47 15.25
N ASN A 424 -10.98 20.37 14.49
CA ASN A 424 -10.41 20.43 13.14
C ASN A 424 -11.26 21.28 12.19
N TYR A 425 -12.59 21.08 12.18
CA TYR A 425 -13.49 21.90 11.35
C TYR A 425 -13.44 23.39 11.73
N SER A 426 -13.33 23.72 13.03
CA SER A 426 -13.23 25.12 13.48
C SER A 426 -12.03 25.87 12.93
N LYS A 427 -10.98 25.13 12.54
CA LYS A 427 -9.80 25.66 11.87
C LYS A 427 -9.98 25.61 10.35
N MET A 428 -10.41 24.47 9.83
CA MET A 428 -10.48 24.22 8.39
C MET A 428 -11.64 24.89 7.68
N MET A 429 -12.64 25.43 8.38
CA MET A 429 -13.66 26.29 7.75
C MET A 429 -13.05 27.56 7.14
N TYR A 430 -11.86 27.98 7.58
CA TYR A 430 -11.15 29.12 7.00
C TYR A 430 -10.26 28.67 5.83
N PRO A 431 -10.42 29.25 4.62
CA PRO A 431 -9.64 28.85 3.45
C PRO A 431 -8.13 29.09 3.63
N GLU A 432 -7.72 30.09 4.41
CA GLU A 432 -6.31 30.40 4.69
C GLU A 432 -5.60 29.25 5.42
N ILE A 433 -6.31 28.57 6.32
CA ILE A 433 -5.78 27.37 7.02
C ILE A 433 -5.64 26.21 6.03
N ARG A 434 -6.62 26.02 5.15
CA ARG A 434 -6.56 24.97 4.13
C ARG A 434 -5.43 25.23 3.13
N GLU A 435 -5.21 26.47 2.74
CA GLU A 435 -4.11 26.87 1.87
C GLU A 435 -2.76 26.60 2.54
N ALA A 436 -2.57 27.06 3.78
CA ALA A 436 -1.33 26.86 4.52
C ALA A 436 -0.99 25.37 4.70
N TRP A 437 -1.96 24.53 5.05
CA TRP A 437 -1.75 23.09 5.18
C TRP A 437 -1.51 22.39 3.84
N SER A 438 -2.13 22.87 2.75
CA SER A 438 -1.85 22.37 1.40
C SER A 438 -0.42 22.69 0.97
N GLN A 439 0.05 23.92 1.21
CA GLN A 439 1.43 24.32 0.94
C GLN A 439 2.44 23.53 1.79
N GLN A 440 2.10 23.19 3.03
CA GLN A 440 2.93 22.31 3.87
C GLN A 440 3.04 20.90 3.29
N ILE A 441 1.94 20.30 2.81
CA ILE A 441 1.98 19.00 2.12
C ILE A 441 2.90 19.10 0.89
N ASP A 442 2.78 20.15 0.09
CA ASP A 442 3.61 20.36 -1.10
C ASP A 442 5.09 20.45 -0.76
N MET A 443 5.44 21.25 0.25
CA MET A 443 6.82 21.39 0.73
C MET A 443 7.40 20.05 1.23
N LEU A 444 6.60 19.27 1.97
CA LEU A 444 7.01 17.94 2.43
C LEU A 444 7.24 16.99 1.24
N VAL A 445 6.36 17.00 0.25
CA VAL A 445 6.50 16.20 -0.98
C VAL A 445 7.73 16.60 -1.78
N ASP A 446 7.99 17.89 -1.95
CA ASP A 446 9.21 18.41 -2.58
C ASP A 446 10.46 17.90 -1.85
N ARG A 447 10.46 18.01 -0.52
CA ARG A 447 11.59 17.58 0.30
C ARG A 447 11.81 16.08 0.25
N MET A 448 10.73 15.28 0.22
CA MET A 448 10.81 13.83 0.04
C MET A 448 11.50 13.47 -1.28
N TYR A 449 11.05 14.02 -2.42
CA TYR A 449 11.66 13.75 -3.72
C TYR A 449 13.11 14.24 -3.82
N GLN A 450 13.43 15.38 -3.19
CA GLN A 450 14.80 15.88 -3.13
C GLN A 450 15.72 14.95 -2.32
N ILE A 451 15.26 14.50 -1.14
CA ILE A 451 16.05 13.62 -0.26
C ILE A 451 16.11 12.19 -0.81
N ALA A 452 15.12 11.73 -1.56
CA ALA A 452 15.08 10.37 -2.08
C ALA A 452 16.13 10.07 -3.17
N GLN A 453 16.75 11.11 -3.74
CA GLN A 453 17.81 10.96 -4.76
C GLN A 453 19.05 10.26 -4.18
N PRO A 454 19.39 9.03 -4.62
CA PRO A 454 20.54 8.31 -4.10
C PRO A 454 21.84 9.09 -4.29
N LYS A 455 22.75 8.92 -3.34
CA LYS A 455 24.08 9.55 -3.38
C LYS A 455 25.13 8.50 -3.68
N VAL A 456 26.25 8.93 -4.28
CA VAL A 456 27.43 8.08 -4.41
C VAL A 456 27.90 7.69 -3.01
N ARG A 457 28.09 6.39 -2.79
CA ARG A 457 28.59 5.80 -1.55
C ARG A 457 29.95 5.17 -1.79
N ARG A 458 30.83 5.29 -0.81
CA ARG A 458 32.11 4.56 -0.76
C ARG A 458 31.87 3.27 0.01
N ILE A 459 31.96 2.11 -0.64
CA ILE A 459 31.83 0.80 0.01
C ILE A 459 33.22 0.21 0.19
N GLU A 460 33.50 -0.27 1.41
CA GLU A 460 34.76 -0.92 1.76
C GLU A 460 34.53 -2.22 2.54
N LEU A 461 35.25 -3.27 2.18
CA LEU A 461 35.32 -4.53 2.92
C LEU A 461 36.74 -4.69 3.44
N ILE A 462 36.93 -4.41 4.72
CA ILE A 462 38.24 -4.44 5.39
C ILE A 462 38.43 -5.82 6.03
N LYS A 463 39.47 -6.53 5.59
CA LYS A 463 39.82 -7.83 6.16
C LYS A 463 40.19 -7.68 7.64
N LYS A 464 39.59 -8.51 8.50
CA LYS A 464 39.91 -8.56 9.93
C LYS A 464 41.10 -9.45 10.24
#